data_AF-A0A7X3YNE6-F1
#
_entry.id   AF-A0A7X3YNE6-F1
#
_cell.length_a   1.000
_cell.length_b   1.000
_cell.length_c   1.000
_cell.angle_alpha   90.00
_cell.angle_beta   90.00
_cell.angle_gamma   90.00
#
_symmetry.space_group_name_H-M   'P 1'
#
loop_
_entity.id
_entity.type
_entity.pdbx_description
1 polymer ?
#
loop_
_entity_poly.entity_id
_entity_poly.type
_entity_poly.pdbx_seq_one_letter_code
_entity_poly.pdbx_strand_id
1 'polypeptide(L)'
;MHPAHGAYFCAHGEQLDGRRSVIYRGKPRFSIFGVGDYTFAPWKVAVSGFYQIPRFVKVGPTGGKPVVFDDTVYFLSCRPEDEADFVMGWSSLRPTPNCSTA
;
A
#
# COMPACT_ATOMS: atom_id res chain seq x y z
N MET A 1 -19.21 -5.39 -2.37
CA MET A 1 -18.38 -6.53 -2.81
C MET A 1 -18.84 -6.93 -4.20
N HIS A 2 -17.97 -6.99 -5.21
CA HIS A 2 -18.39 -7.33 -6.58
C HIS A 2 -18.95 -8.76 -6.62
N PRO A 3 -20.05 -9.06 -7.34
CA PRO A 3 -20.71 -10.37 -7.32
C PRO A 3 -19.76 -11.53 -7.66
N ALA A 4 -18.86 -11.32 -8.63
CA ALA A 4 -17.87 -12.32 -9.04
C ALA A 4 -16.84 -12.67 -7.94
N HIS A 5 -16.48 -11.72 -7.07
CA HIS A 5 -15.56 -12.00 -5.95
C HIS A 5 -16.21 -12.88 -4.89
N GLY A 6 -17.50 -12.68 -4.61
CA GLY A 6 -18.24 -13.52 -3.66
C GLY A 6 -18.30 -14.97 -4.13
N ALA A 7 -18.60 -15.19 -5.42
CA ALA A 7 -18.60 -16.52 -6.02
C ALA A 7 -17.24 -17.22 -5.92
N TYR A 8 -16.15 -16.49 -6.23
CA TYR A 8 -14.79 -17.02 -6.13
C TYR A 8 -14.45 -17.44 -4.69
N PHE A 9 -14.69 -16.58 -3.69
CA PHE A 9 -14.38 -16.91 -2.30
C PHE A 9 -15.19 -18.08 -1.76
N CYS A 10 -16.46 -18.19 -2.16
CA CYS A 10 -17.28 -19.34 -1.81
C CYS A 10 -16.76 -20.64 -2.47
N ALA A 11 -16.39 -20.59 -3.76
CA ALA A 11 -15.86 -21.75 -4.47
C ALA A 11 -14.54 -22.27 -3.88
N HIS A 12 -13.72 -21.39 -3.31
CA HIS A 12 -12.45 -21.72 -2.67
C HIS A 12 -12.51 -21.71 -1.13
N GLY A 13 -13.72 -21.75 -0.57
CA GLY A 13 -13.96 -21.53 0.85
C GLY A 13 -13.23 -22.51 1.76
N GLU A 14 -13.24 -23.80 1.45
CA GLU A 14 -12.56 -24.83 2.26
C GLU A 14 -11.04 -24.60 2.35
N GLN A 15 -10.42 -24.22 1.23
CA GLN A 15 -8.98 -23.91 1.18
C GLN A 15 -8.65 -22.67 2.02
N LEU A 16 -9.52 -21.67 1.97
CA LEU A 16 -9.40 -20.45 2.78
C LEU A 16 -9.70 -20.69 4.26
N ASP A 17 -10.60 -21.60 4.60
CA ASP A 17 -10.89 -21.93 6.00
C ASP A 17 -9.73 -22.69 6.66
N GLY A 18 -8.92 -23.41 5.86
CA GLY A 18 -7.70 -24.09 6.31
C GLY A 18 -6.51 -23.20 6.66
N ARG A 19 -6.64 -21.85 6.58
CA ARG A 19 -5.54 -20.92 6.92
C ARG A 19 -5.12 -21.04 8.39
N ARG A 20 -3.85 -21.41 8.60
CA ARG A 20 -3.30 -21.69 9.95
C ARG A 20 -2.91 -20.45 10.77
N SER A 21 -2.77 -19.29 10.12
CA SER A 21 -2.28 -18.08 10.81
C SER A 21 -3.30 -17.57 11.83
N VAL A 22 -2.81 -17.16 13.00
CA VAL A 22 -3.65 -16.72 14.13
C VAL A 22 -4.45 -15.46 13.82
N ILE A 23 -3.98 -14.65 12.86
CA ILE A 23 -4.60 -13.38 12.46
C ILE A 23 -6.03 -13.57 11.92
N TYR A 24 -6.37 -14.77 11.45
CA TYR A 24 -7.70 -15.10 10.94
C TYR A 24 -8.68 -15.57 12.03
N ARG A 25 -8.20 -15.88 13.25
CA ARG A 25 -9.07 -16.34 14.34
C ARG A 25 -9.98 -15.21 14.82
N GLY A 26 -11.29 -15.49 14.90
CA GLY A 26 -12.28 -14.51 15.35
C GLY A 26 -12.50 -13.34 14.38
N LYS A 27 -12.08 -13.49 13.11
CA LYS A 27 -12.30 -12.50 12.04
C LYS A 27 -13.33 -13.02 11.02
N PRO A 28 -13.94 -12.15 10.21
CA PRO A 28 -14.80 -12.58 9.11
C PRO A 28 -14.14 -13.64 8.22
N ARG A 29 -14.92 -14.61 7.73
CA ARG A 29 -14.42 -15.79 7.01
C ARG A 29 -13.46 -15.45 5.86
N PHE A 30 -13.75 -14.40 5.09
CA PHE A 30 -12.91 -13.96 3.96
C PHE A 30 -12.16 -12.67 4.26
N SER A 31 -11.66 -12.52 5.49
CA SER A 31 -10.88 -11.35 5.88
C SER A 31 -9.66 -11.16 4.99
N ILE A 32 -9.52 -9.93 4.48
CA ILE A 32 -8.36 -9.43 3.75
C ILE A 32 -7.83 -8.27 4.58
N PHE A 33 -6.51 -8.26 4.81
CA PHE A 33 -5.84 -7.22 5.59
C PHE A 33 -5.02 -6.34 4.66
N GLY A 34 -4.67 -5.14 5.12
CA GLY A 34 -3.84 -4.22 4.33
C GLY A 34 -4.54 -3.62 3.10
N VAL A 35 -5.87 -3.73 3.02
CA VAL A 35 -6.67 -3.12 1.96
C VAL A 35 -7.73 -2.21 2.56
N GLY A 36 -7.73 -0.94 2.16
CA GLY A 36 -8.72 0.05 2.58
C GLY A 36 -8.77 1.24 1.61
N ASP A 37 -9.45 2.32 1.98
CA ASP A 37 -9.60 3.50 1.12
C ASP A 37 -8.26 4.08 0.64
N TYR A 38 -7.24 3.99 1.49
CA TYR A 38 -5.87 4.40 1.18
C TYR A 38 -5.27 3.59 0.00
N THR A 39 -5.56 2.29 -0.08
CA THR A 39 -5.09 1.41 -1.17
C THR A 39 -5.57 1.90 -2.53
N PHE A 40 -6.76 2.50 -2.59
CA PHE A 40 -7.38 2.97 -3.83
C PHE A 40 -7.23 4.47 -4.07
N ALA A 41 -6.41 5.18 -3.28
CA ALA A 41 -6.06 6.57 -3.56
C ALA A 41 -5.45 6.70 -4.97
N PRO A 42 -5.80 7.73 -5.74
CA PRO A 42 -5.38 7.86 -7.14
C PRO A 42 -3.86 8.10 -7.27
N TRP A 43 -3.27 8.83 -6.32
CA TRP A 43 -1.85 9.13 -6.30
C TRP A 43 -1.18 8.47 -5.10
N LYS A 44 0.07 8.06 -5.29
CA LYS A 44 0.87 7.42 -4.25
C LYS A 44 2.33 7.85 -4.36
N VAL A 45 3.00 7.94 -3.22
CA VAL A 45 4.47 7.98 -3.18
C VAL A 45 4.95 6.64 -2.66
N ALA A 46 5.55 5.85 -3.56
CA ALA A 46 5.95 4.47 -3.31
C ALA A 46 7.46 4.37 -3.00
N VAL A 47 7.83 3.41 -2.16
CA VAL A 47 9.21 3.05 -1.85
C VAL A 47 9.33 1.52 -1.73
N SER A 48 10.35 0.95 -2.36
CA SER A 48 10.62 -0.49 -2.26
C SER A 48 11.14 -0.86 -0.87
N GLY A 49 10.61 -1.93 -0.30
CA GLY A 49 11.04 -2.49 0.98
C GLY A 49 12.37 -3.24 0.92
N PHE A 50 12.98 -3.42 -0.26
CA PHE A 50 14.18 -4.23 -0.43
C PHE A 50 15.50 -3.43 -0.50
N TYR A 51 15.46 -2.13 -0.80
CA TYR A 51 16.68 -1.35 -0.98
C TYR A 51 17.16 -0.71 0.33
N GLN A 52 18.47 -0.78 0.60
CA GLN A 52 19.10 -0.12 1.76
C GLN A 52 18.95 1.41 1.71
N ILE A 53 18.99 1.97 0.50
CA ILE A 53 18.77 3.40 0.26
C ILE A 53 17.35 3.55 -0.26
N PRO A 54 16.43 4.18 0.50
CA PRO A 54 15.05 4.35 0.07
C PRO A 54 15.01 5.25 -1.16
N ARG A 55 14.31 4.79 -2.20
CA ARG A 55 14.01 5.57 -3.40
C ARG A 55 12.51 5.75 -3.48
N PHE A 56 12.08 7.00 -3.36
CA PHE A 56 10.69 7.38 -3.44
C PHE A 56 10.30 7.68 -4.88
N VAL A 57 9.11 7.25 -5.29
CA VAL A 57 8.59 7.42 -6.64
C VAL A 57 7.13 7.85 -6.57
N LYS A 58 6.78 8.97 -7.23
CA LYS A 58 5.38 9.35 -7.45
C LYS A 58 4.76 8.41 -8.48
N VAL A 59 3.65 7.79 -8.12
CA VAL A 59 2.89 6.87 -8.96
C VAL A 59 1.45 7.38 -9.07
N GLY A 60 1.02 7.64 -10.30
CA GLY A 60 -0.35 8.03 -10.63
C GLY A 60 -1.18 6.85 -11.16
N PRO A 61 -2.42 7.12 -11.57
CA PRO A 61 -3.29 6.10 -12.16
C PRO A 61 -2.74 5.55 -13.49
N THR A 62 -2.87 4.25 -13.70
CA THR A 62 -2.52 3.56 -14.95
C THR A 62 -3.79 3.04 -15.60
N GLY A 63 -4.05 3.39 -16.86
CA GLY A 63 -5.27 3.00 -17.56
C GLY A 63 -6.56 3.50 -16.86
N GLY A 64 -6.49 4.67 -16.22
CA GLY A 64 -7.60 5.27 -15.49
C GLY A 64 -7.93 4.62 -14.14
N LYS A 65 -7.09 3.72 -13.64
CA LYS A 65 -7.29 3.01 -12.36
C LYS A 65 -6.16 3.31 -11.37
N PRO A 66 -6.46 3.40 -10.06
CA PRO A 66 -5.41 3.53 -9.05
C PRO A 66 -4.50 2.31 -9.05
N VAL A 67 -3.20 2.53 -8.94
CA VAL A 67 -2.21 1.45 -8.83
C VAL A 67 -2.28 0.85 -7.43
N VAL A 68 -2.31 -0.49 -7.34
CA VAL A 68 -2.22 -1.26 -6.10
C VAL A 68 -0.90 -2.01 -6.09
N PHE A 69 -0.17 -1.92 -4.99
CA PHE A 69 1.11 -2.60 -4.81
C PHE A 69 0.95 -3.89 -4.01
N ASP A 70 1.92 -4.81 -4.15
CA ASP A 70 2.06 -5.98 -3.30
C ASP A 70 2.80 -5.64 -1.98
N ASP A 71 3.12 -6.67 -1.20
CA ASP A 71 3.77 -6.55 0.11
C ASP A 71 5.26 -6.18 0.05
N THR A 72 5.83 -5.98 -1.14
CA THR A 72 7.22 -5.57 -1.34
C THR A 72 7.41 -4.06 -1.40
N VAL A 73 6.32 -3.30 -1.44
CA VAL A 73 6.32 -1.85 -1.60
C VAL A 73 5.53 -1.20 -0.48
N TYR A 74 6.15 -0.23 0.16
CA TYR A 74 5.46 0.70 1.05
C TYR A 74 5.03 1.93 0.27
N PHE A 75 3.94 2.58 0.69
CA PHE A 75 3.50 3.80 0.03
C PHE A 75 2.76 4.74 0.98
N LEU A 76 2.86 6.04 0.70
CA LEU A 76 1.90 7.02 1.18
C LEU A 76 0.81 7.22 0.13
N SER A 77 -0.42 7.35 0.61
CA SER A 77 -1.60 7.56 -0.22
C SER A 77 -1.91 9.05 -0.30
N CYS A 78 -2.08 9.56 -1.51
CA CYS A 78 -2.33 10.98 -1.79
C CYS A 78 -3.61 11.11 -2.63
N ARG A 79 -4.49 12.04 -2.28
CA ARG A 79 -5.76 12.22 -3.01
C ARG A 79 -5.62 13.18 -4.18
N PRO A 80 -5.28 14.45 -3.97
CA PRO A 80 -4.87 15.30 -5.09
C PRO A 80 -3.41 15.02 -5.46
N GLU A 81 -3.05 15.34 -6.70
CA GLU A 81 -1.69 15.11 -7.21
C GLU A 81 -0.63 15.96 -6.49
N ASP A 82 -1.01 17.19 -6.13
CA ASP A 82 -0.15 18.17 -5.44
C ASP A 82 0.30 17.69 -4.05
N GLU A 83 -0.53 16.91 -3.36
CA GLU A 83 -0.15 16.23 -2.12
C GLU A 83 1.00 15.24 -2.36
N ALA A 84 0.97 14.51 -3.48
CA ALA A 84 2.06 13.59 -3.84
C ALA A 84 3.33 14.36 -4.22
N ASP A 85 3.20 15.49 -4.90
CA ASP A 85 4.32 16.38 -5.22
C ASP A 85 4.96 16.97 -3.96
N PHE A 86 4.14 17.39 -2.99
CA PHE A 86 4.61 17.87 -1.70
C PHE A 86 5.42 16.80 -0.95
N VAL A 87 4.91 15.56 -0.89
CA VAL A 87 5.61 14.45 -0.24
C VAL A 87 6.93 14.11 -0.95
N MET A 88 6.94 14.12 -2.29
CA MET A 88 8.17 13.92 -3.07
C MET A 88 9.23 15.00 -2.81
N GLY A 89 8.80 16.25 -2.64
CA GLY A 89 9.68 17.35 -2.26
C GLY A 89 10.36 17.11 -0.91
N TRP A 90 9.62 16.58 0.07
CA TRP A 90 10.15 16.27 1.40
C TRP A 90 11.19 15.15 1.38
N SER A 91 10.96 14.10 0.59
CA SER A 91 11.92 13.00 0.40
C SER A 91 13.29 13.45 -0.14
N SER A 92 13.34 14.61 -0.80
CA SER A 92 14.57 15.11 -1.42
C SER A 92 15.42 15.92 -0.44
N LEU A 93 14.88 16.27 0.72
CA LEU A 93 15.61 16.96 1.78
C LEU A 93 16.51 15.96 2.50
N ARG A 94 17.82 16.06 2.28
CA ARG A 94 18.80 15.29 3.07
C ARG A 94 18.70 15.72 4.54
N PRO A 95 18.88 14.80 5.51
CA PRO A 95 19.15 15.21 6.88
C PRO A 95 20.41 16.08 6.83
N THR A 96 20.31 17.32 7.27
CA THR A 96 21.49 18.14 7.53
C THR A 96 22.37 17.36 8.51
N PRO A 97 23.67 17.15 8.22
CA PRO A 97 24.57 16.62 9.24
C PRO A 97 24.50 17.57 10.44
N ASN A 98 24.36 16.98 11.63
CA ASN A 98 24.22 17.69 12.90
C ASN A 98 25.05 18.98 12.95
N CYS A 99 24.40 20.08 13.26
CA CYS A 99 25.06 21.28 13.72
C CYS A 99 25.61 20.99 15.14
N SER A 100 26.79 20.39 15.21
CA SER A 100 27.56 20.26 16.45
C SER A 100 28.99 20.74 16.21
N THR A 101 29.18 22.05 16.25
CA THR A 101 30.44 22.64 16.71
C THR A 101 30.14 24.02 17.29
N ALA A 102 30.01 24.09 18.60
CA ALA A 102 30.29 25.26 19.41
C ALA A 102 30.89 24.75 20.73
#